data_AF-A0A0R3TRG7-F1
#
_entry.id   AF-A0A0R3TRG7-F1
#
_cell.length_a   1.000
_cell.length_b   1.000
_cell.length_c   1.000
_cell.angle_alpha   90.00
_cell.angle_beta   90.00
_cell.angle_gamma   90.00
#
_symmetry.space_group_name_H-M   'P 1'
#
loop_
_entity.id
_entity.type
_entity.pdbx_description
1 polymer ?
#
loop_
_entity_poly.entity_id
_entity_poly.type
_entity_poly.pdbx_seq_one_letter_code
_entity_poly.pdbx_strand_id
1 'polypeptide(L)'
;MCINISGHISPQRCLWEAGFLQNQHKESVDAFIEEAFIRRELADNFCFYNKHYDSLKGKYLCHITYFRAWSWAQETLRKHSNDIRQPSYSEEKMESASTGDELWNAAQRQLLWEGKMHGFLRMYWAKKILEWHAGGPEKALKLGIYLNDKYSIDGTDPNGYVGVMWSICGIHDQGWMERPVFGKIRFMNFTGCKRKFDVAAFIKKYSPPINKHLKA
;
A
#
# COMPACT_ATOMS: atom_id res chain seq x y z
N MET A 1 9.81 2.62 6.12
CA MET A 1 11.23 2.41 5.76
C MET A 1 11.42 0.91 5.73
N CYS A 2 11.57 0.28 4.56
CA CYS A 2 11.72 -1.19 4.50
C CYS A 2 13.16 -1.55 4.87
N ILE A 3 13.38 -1.86 6.15
CA ILE A 3 14.61 -2.50 6.61
C ILE A 3 14.51 -3.96 6.20
N ASN A 4 15.06 -4.21 5.02
CA ASN A 4 15.69 -5.45 4.62
C ASN A 4 14.80 -6.70 4.41
N ILE A 5 14.54 -7.01 3.14
CA ILE A 5 13.67 -8.12 2.69
C ILE A 5 14.49 -9.39 2.38
N SER A 6 15.78 -9.29 2.16
CA SER A 6 16.64 -10.44 1.82
C SER A 6 17.41 -11.01 3.01
N GLY A 7 17.16 -10.53 4.24
CA GLY A 7 17.89 -11.00 5.43
C GLY A 7 19.37 -10.59 5.46
N HIS A 8 19.83 -9.71 4.56
CA HIS A 8 21.23 -9.25 4.49
C HIS A 8 21.70 -8.43 5.72
N ILE A 9 20.80 -7.77 6.44
CA ILE A 9 21.02 -7.06 7.71
C ILE A 9 19.92 -7.35 8.73
N SER A 10 20.30 -7.64 9.98
CA SER A 10 19.33 -7.91 11.04
C SER A 10 18.57 -6.64 11.45
N PRO A 11 17.24 -6.64 11.49
CA PRO A 11 16.46 -5.51 12.01
C PRO A 11 16.76 -5.22 13.49
N GLN A 12 17.03 -6.26 14.29
CA GLN A 12 17.50 -6.09 15.68
C GLN A 12 18.80 -5.28 15.72
N ARG A 13 19.72 -5.53 14.77
CA ARG A 13 20.95 -4.74 14.66
C ARG A 13 20.66 -3.29 14.30
N CYS A 14 19.78 -3.04 13.33
CA CYS A 14 19.39 -1.68 12.97
C CYS A 14 18.77 -0.91 14.14
N LEU A 15 17.91 -1.55 14.93
CA LEU A 15 17.29 -0.96 16.14
C LEU A 15 18.34 -0.65 17.21
N TRP A 16 19.28 -1.56 17.43
CA TRP A 16 20.39 -1.35 18.37
C TRP A 16 21.23 -0.14 17.99
N GLU A 17 21.61 -0.02 16.72
CA GLU A 17 22.41 1.12 16.24
C GLU A 17 21.63 2.45 16.32
N ALA A 18 20.33 2.44 16.00
CA ALA A 18 19.47 3.62 16.12
C ALA A 18 19.35 4.09 17.59
N GLY A 19 19.39 3.17 18.55
CA GLY A 19 19.34 3.48 19.98
C GLY A 19 20.47 4.38 20.45
N PHE A 20 21.67 4.31 19.84
CA PHE A 20 22.77 5.21 20.18
C PHE A 20 22.50 6.67 19.81
N LEU A 21 21.57 6.92 18.87
CA LEU A 21 21.19 8.26 18.42
C LEU A 21 19.98 8.82 19.16
N GLN A 22 19.38 8.05 20.08
CA GLN A 22 18.14 8.40 20.78
C GLN A 22 18.22 9.77 21.49
N ASN A 23 19.35 10.07 22.13
CA ASN A 23 19.53 11.32 22.88
C ASN A 23 19.66 12.55 21.97
N GLN A 24 20.08 12.36 20.71
CA GLN A 24 20.29 13.45 19.74
C GLN A 24 19.07 13.65 18.84
N HIS A 25 18.36 12.56 18.51
CA HIS A 25 17.30 12.54 17.50
C HIS A 25 16.07 11.75 17.96
N LYS A 26 15.62 11.97 19.19
CA LYS A 26 14.55 11.18 19.84
C LYS A 26 13.34 10.92 18.95
N GLU A 27 12.74 11.96 18.38
CA GLU A 27 11.51 11.81 17.57
C GLU A 27 11.74 10.97 16.31
N SER A 28 12.87 11.17 15.63
CA SER A 28 13.23 10.39 14.43
C SER A 28 13.53 8.92 14.76
N VAL A 29 14.18 8.67 15.90
CA VAL A 29 14.47 7.30 16.35
C VAL A 29 13.19 6.59 16.79
N ASP A 30 12.31 7.27 17.54
CA ASP A 30 11.01 6.70 17.95
C ASP A 30 10.16 6.35 16.72
N ALA A 31 10.07 7.24 15.72
CA ALA A 31 9.37 6.98 14.47
C ALA A 31 10.00 5.85 13.65
N PHE A 32 11.33 5.74 13.66
CA PHE A 32 12.04 4.64 13.02
C PHE A 32 11.73 3.30 13.71
N ILE A 33 11.75 3.25 15.04
CA ILE A 33 11.43 2.04 15.82
C ILE A 33 9.98 1.59 15.60
N GLU A 34 9.02 2.52 15.59
CA GLU A 34 7.62 2.22 15.26
C GLU A 34 7.50 1.48 13.92
N GLU A 35 8.19 1.94 12.88
CA GLU A 35 8.13 1.31 11.56
C GLU A 35 8.97 0.03 11.47
N ALA A 36 10.18 0.03 12.05
CA ALA A 36 11.16 -1.05 11.94
C ALA A 36 10.87 -2.25 12.84
N PHE A 37 10.19 -2.01 13.97
CA PHE A 37 9.83 -3.04 14.94
C PHE A 37 8.33 -3.27 14.94
N ILE A 38 7.53 -2.28 15.36
CA ILE A 38 6.10 -2.47 15.61
C ILE A 38 5.36 -2.85 14.32
N ARG A 39 5.50 -2.05 13.25
CA ARG A 39 4.82 -2.32 11.97
C ARG A 39 5.32 -3.58 11.30
N ARG A 40 6.65 -3.78 11.29
CA ARG A 40 7.29 -4.94 10.68
C ARG A 40 6.85 -6.25 11.33
N GLU A 41 6.92 -6.34 12.66
CA GLU A 41 6.60 -7.57 13.38
C GLU A 41 5.09 -7.80 13.51
N LEU A 42 4.29 -6.72 13.47
CA LEU A 42 2.84 -6.85 13.31
C LEU A 42 2.46 -7.46 11.96
N ALA A 43 3.25 -7.22 10.91
CA ALA A 43 3.01 -7.84 9.61
C ALA A 43 3.29 -9.35 9.65
N ASP A 44 4.39 -9.76 10.28
CA ASP A 44 4.69 -11.18 10.52
C ASP A 44 3.60 -11.83 11.38
N ASN A 45 3.15 -11.15 12.44
CA ASN A 45 2.04 -11.61 13.28
C ASN A 45 0.78 -11.89 12.44
N PHE A 46 0.41 -10.96 11.56
CA PHE A 46 -0.75 -11.13 10.70
C PHE A 46 -0.62 -12.35 9.78
N CYS A 47 0.48 -12.45 9.04
CA CYS A 47 0.69 -13.55 8.11
C CYS A 47 0.84 -14.91 8.82
N PHE A 48 1.41 -14.94 10.02
CA PHE A 48 1.56 -16.16 10.82
C PHE A 48 0.21 -16.67 11.35
N TYR A 49 -0.62 -15.79 11.91
CA TYR A 49 -1.89 -16.19 12.53
C TYR A 49 -3.07 -16.25 11.55
N ASN A 50 -2.95 -15.70 10.35
CA ASN A 50 -4.00 -15.70 9.34
C ASN A 50 -3.58 -16.48 8.08
N LYS A 51 -4.06 -17.72 7.92
CA LYS A 51 -3.79 -18.54 6.73
C LYS A 51 -4.30 -17.95 5.40
N HIS A 52 -5.12 -16.92 5.47
CA HIS A 52 -5.74 -16.26 4.32
C HIS A 52 -5.33 -14.77 4.27
N TYR A 53 -4.10 -14.46 4.66
CA TYR A 53 -3.55 -13.10 4.74
C TYR A 53 -3.55 -12.33 3.40
N ASP A 54 -3.66 -13.04 2.28
CA ASP A 54 -3.59 -12.54 0.90
C ASP A 54 -4.96 -12.44 0.21
N SER A 55 -6.06 -12.64 0.94
CA SER A 55 -7.40 -12.70 0.37
C SER A 55 -8.45 -11.97 1.19
N LEU A 56 -9.56 -11.59 0.55
CA LEU A 56 -10.77 -11.09 1.22
C LEU A 56 -11.48 -12.17 2.09
N LYS A 57 -10.97 -13.40 2.11
CA LYS A 57 -11.43 -14.47 3.02
C LYS A 57 -10.62 -14.58 4.31
N GLY A 58 -9.58 -13.74 4.49
CA GLY A 58 -8.76 -13.51 5.68
C GLY A 58 -9.49 -13.32 7.01
N LYS A 59 -10.33 -14.27 7.43
CA LYS A 59 -10.95 -14.30 8.73
C LYS A 59 -9.87 -14.67 9.73
N TYR A 60 -9.54 -13.78 10.67
CA TYR A 60 -8.78 -14.18 11.84
C TYR A 60 -9.50 -15.36 12.49
N LEU A 61 -8.89 -16.53 12.42
CA LEU A 61 -9.38 -17.77 13.00
C LEU A 61 -9.02 -17.76 14.49
N CYS A 62 -9.50 -16.75 15.21
CA CYS A 62 -9.44 -16.71 16.66
C CYS A 62 -10.87 -16.76 17.18
N HIS A 63 -11.27 -17.93 17.69
CA HIS A 63 -12.54 -18.15 18.39
C HIS A 63 -12.65 -17.35 19.71
N ILE A 64 -11.62 -16.60 20.07
CA ILE A 64 -11.56 -15.74 21.25
C ILE A 64 -11.73 -14.31 20.78
N THR A 65 -12.97 -13.82 20.84
CA THR A 65 -13.51 -12.47 21.15
C THR A 65 -12.75 -11.16 20.79
N TYR A 66 -11.53 -11.15 20.26
CA TYR A 66 -10.68 -9.96 20.16
C TYR A 66 -10.33 -9.48 18.73
N PHE A 67 -10.65 -10.25 17.68
CA PHE A 67 -10.36 -9.87 16.29
C PHE A 67 -11.62 -9.69 15.42
N ARG A 68 -12.66 -9.05 15.97
CA ARG A 68 -13.85 -8.56 15.22
C ARG A 68 -13.55 -7.38 14.29
N ALA A 69 -12.30 -6.88 14.26
CA ALA A 69 -11.89 -5.75 13.43
C ALA A 69 -11.95 -6.02 11.92
N TRP A 70 -12.18 -7.25 11.46
CA TRP A 70 -12.27 -7.55 10.02
C TRP A 70 -13.69 -7.59 9.46
N SER A 71 -14.70 -7.81 10.31
CA SER A 71 -16.08 -7.93 9.81
C SER A 71 -16.59 -6.63 9.19
N TRP A 72 -16.22 -5.48 9.76
CA TRP A 72 -16.68 -4.17 9.25
C TRP A 72 -16.13 -3.87 7.84
N ALA A 73 -14.86 -4.21 7.59
CA ALA A 73 -14.20 -3.95 6.31
C ALA A 73 -14.74 -4.86 5.21
N GLN A 74 -14.94 -6.15 5.52
CA GLN A 74 -15.60 -7.08 4.60
C GLN A 74 -17.03 -6.64 4.29
N GLU A 75 -17.80 -6.27 5.31
CA GLU A 75 -19.19 -5.84 5.16
C GLU A 75 -19.29 -4.59 4.30
N THR A 76 -18.45 -3.58 4.56
CA THR A 76 -18.47 -2.33 3.79
C THR A 76 -18.02 -2.55 2.34
N LEU A 77 -16.97 -3.34 2.10
CA LEU A 77 -16.52 -3.66 0.74
C LEU A 77 -17.55 -4.51 -0.02
N ARG A 78 -18.25 -5.42 0.66
CA ARG A 78 -19.33 -6.21 0.07
C ARG A 78 -20.53 -5.34 -0.28
N LYS A 79 -20.92 -4.42 0.61
CA LYS A 79 -22.02 -3.47 0.38
C LYS A 79 -21.76 -2.61 -0.86
N HIS A 80 -20.52 -2.20 -1.07
CA HIS A 80 -20.10 -1.31 -2.17
C HIS A 80 -19.48 -2.06 -3.36
N SER A 81 -19.62 -3.39 -3.45
CA SER A 81 -18.99 -4.17 -4.53
C SER A 81 -19.50 -3.78 -5.91
N ASN A 82 -20.81 -3.47 -5.98
CA ASN A 82 -21.55 -3.17 -7.21
C ASN A 82 -21.62 -1.67 -7.53
N ASP A 83 -20.95 -0.84 -6.74
CA ASP A 83 -20.85 0.60 -7.02
C ASP A 83 -20.16 0.82 -8.37
N ILE A 84 -20.67 1.79 -9.13
CA ILE A 84 -20.09 2.19 -10.43
C ILE A 84 -18.74 2.84 -10.17
N ARG A 85 -17.70 2.35 -10.85
CA ARG A 85 -16.33 2.88 -10.76
C ARG A 85 -16.06 3.82 -11.94
N GLN A 86 -15.68 5.05 -11.64
CA GLN A 86 -15.31 6.05 -12.63
C GLN A 86 -14.06 6.81 -12.17
N PRO A 87 -12.91 6.69 -12.86
CA PRO A 87 -12.66 5.79 -13.98
C PRO A 87 -12.67 4.30 -13.59
N SER A 88 -12.84 3.43 -14.58
CA SER A 88 -12.73 1.97 -14.44
C SER A 88 -11.61 1.48 -15.36
N TYR A 89 -10.45 1.14 -14.79
CA TYR A 89 -9.26 0.73 -15.53
C TYR A 89 -9.08 -0.79 -15.56
N SER A 90 -8.46 -1.28 -16.64
CA SER A 90 -7.98 -2.65 -16.74
C SER A 90 -6.65 -2.83 -16.01
N GLU A 91 -6.29 -4.08 -15.75
CA GLU A 91 -5.03 -4.44 -15.09
C GLU A 91 -3.81 -3.95 -15.90
N GLU A 92 -3.86 -4.07 -17.23
CA GLU A 92 -2.78 -3.64 -18.14
C GLU A 92 -2.58 -2.12 -18.11
N LYS A 93 -3.68 -1.35 -18.03
CA LYS A 93 -3.62 0.12 -17.99
C LYS A 93 -3.05 0.63 -16.66
N MET A 94 -3.35 -0.07 -15.57
CA MET A 94 -2.73 0.20 -14.28
C MET A 94 -1.26 -0.20 -14.27
N GLU A 95 -0.92 -1.42 -14.69
CA GLU A 95 0.46 -1.92 -14.71
C GLU A 95 1.39 -1.03 -15.54
N SER A 96 0.93 -0.56 -16.70
CA SER A 96 1.65 0.34 -17.61
C SER A 96 1.66 1.82 -17.20
N ALA A 97 1.19 2.17 -16.00
CA ALA A 97 1.17 3.55 -15.50
C ALA A 97 0.48 4.55 -16.45
N SER A 98 -0.64 4.14 -17.05
CA SER A 98 -1.35 4.91 -18.09
C SER A 98 -2.76 5.34 -17.65
N THR A 99 -2.94 5.64 -16.36
CA THR A 99 -4.20 6.16 -15.80
C THR A 99 -4.35 7.66 -16.05
N GLY A 100 -5.49 8.24 -15.68
CA GLY A 100 -5.71 9.69 -15.74
C GLY A 100 -5.10 10.47 -14.56
N ASP A 101 -4.49 9.78 -13.58
CA ASP A 101 -3.85 10.41 -12.43
C ASP A 101 -2.33 10.34 -12.57
N GLU A 102 -1.72 11.49 -12.85
CA GLU A 102 -0.27 11.57 -13.04
C GLU A 102 0.55 11.26 -11.78
N LEU A 103 0.02 11.51 -10.58
CA LEU A 103 0.73 11.11 -9.36
C LEU A 103 0.72 9.59 -9.21
N TRP A 104 -0.41 8.95 -9.50
CA TRP A 104 -0.49 7.49 -9.48
C TRP A 104 0.43 6.87 -10.53
N ASN A 105 0.43 7.42 -11.75
CA ASN A 105 1.31 6.98 -12.83
C ASN A 105 2.79 7.17 -12.46
N ALA A 106 3.16 8.31 -11.85
CA ALA A 106 4.51 8.56 -11.38
C ALA A 106 4.93 7.56 -10.28
N ALA A 107 4.04 7.22 -9.35
CA ALA A 107 4.30 6.22 -8.32
C ALA A 107 4.48 4.82 -8.92
N GLN A 108 3.63 4.43 -9.87
CA GLN A 108 3.78 3.17 -10.60
C GLN A 108 5.12 3.14 -11.38
N ARG A 109 5.50 4.22 -12.06
CA ARG A 109 6.80 4.30 -12.76
C ARG A 109 7.99 4.24 -11.80
N GLN A 110 7.90 4.84 -10.62
CA GLN A 110 8.93 4.67 -9.57
C GLN A 110 9.10 3.19 -9.23
N LEU A 111 8.00 2.45 -9.05
CA LEU A 111 8.05 1.02 -8.78
C LEU A 111 8.69 0.26 -9.96
N LEU A 112 8.27 0.54 -11.20
CA LEU A 112 8.80 -0.13 -12.39
C LEU A 112 10.30 0.12 -12.63
N TRP A 113 10.81 1.31 -12.30
CA TRP A 113 12.18 1.71 -12.63
C TRP A 113 13.17 1.50 -11.51
N GLU A 114 12.77 1.79 -10.27
CA GLU A 114 13.65 1.69 -9.09
C GLU A 114 13.41 0.40 -8.31
N GLY A 115 12.31 -0.31 -8.57
CA GLY A 115 11.88 -1.46 -7.78
C GLY A 115 11.52 -1.09 -6.33
N LYS A 116 11.38 0.19 -6.00
CA LYS A 116 11.09 0.65 -4.63
C LYS A 116 10.25 1.91 -4.62
N MET A 117 8.95 1.75 -4.45
CA MET A 117 8.02 2.88 -4.31
C MET A 117 8.13 3.51 -2.93
N HIS A 118 8.09 4.85 -2.86
CA HIS A 118 8.08 5.58 -1.60
C HIS A 118 6.90 5.15 -0.70
N GLY A 119 7.15 4.89 0.59
CA GLY A 119 6.16 4.27 1.49
C GLY A 119 4.83 5.04 1.60
N PHE A 120 4.87 6.38 1.64
CA PHE A 120 3.66 7.19 1.59
C PHE A 120 2.83 6.95 0.32
N LEU A 121 3.50 6.77 -0.83
CA LEU A 121 2.84 6.57 -2.11
C LEU A 121 2.33 5.15 -2.29
N ARG A 122 2.90 4.14 -1.63
CA ARG A 122 2.33 2.78 -1.62
C ARG A 122 0.89 2.78 -1.10
N MET A 123 0.61 3.55 -0.06
CA MET A 123 -0.74 3.73 0.48
C MET A 123 -1.67 4.38 -0.54
N TYR A 124 -1.24 5.49 -1.16
CA TYR A 124 -2.01 6.18 -2.19
C TYR A 124 -2.30 5.25 -3.37
N TRP A 125 -1.25 4.58 -3.85
CA TRP A 125 -1.26 3.69 -5.00
C TRP A 125 -2.24 2.53 -4.82
N ALA A 126 -2.15 1.80 -3.70
CA ALA A 126 -3.03 0.66 -3.44
C ALA A 126 -4.50 1.07 -3.24
N LYS A 127 -4.74 2.24 -2.60
CA LYS A 127 -6.11 2.78 -2.46
C LYS A 127 -6.74 3.15 -3.78
N LYS A 128 -5.95 3.69 -4.72
CA LYS A 128 -6.42 3.99 -6.07
C LYS A 128 -6.68 2.74 -6.91
N ILE A 129 -5.94 1.64 -6.68
CA ILE A 129 -6.29 0.34 -7.27
C ILE A 129 -7.69 -0.07 -6.81
N LEU A 130 -8.02 0.00 -5.51
CA LEU A 130 -9.38 -0.28 -5.03
C LEU A 130 -10.44 0.62 -5.68
N GLU A 131 -10.15 1.91 -5.84
CA GLU A 131 -11.08 2.90 -6.40
C GLU A 131 -11.43 2.61 -7.87
N TRP A 132 -10.43 2.24 -8.67
CA TRP A 132 -10.55 2.24 -10.13
C TRP A 132 -10.53 0.86 -10.78
N HIS A 133 -10.27 -0.22 -10.04
CA HIS A 133 -10.19 -1.55 -10.63
C HIS A 133 -11.58 -2.03 -11.09
N ALA A 134 -11.73 -2.31 -12.39
CA ALA A 134 -13.01 -2.69 -12.99
C ALA A 134 -13.67 -3.91 -12.31
N GLY A 135 -12.86 -4.93 -11.98
CA GLY A 135 -13.30 -6.17 -11.34
C GLY A 135 -13.64 -6.10 -9.83
N GLY A 136 -13.65 -4.91 -9.21
CA GLY A 136 -14.03 -4.75 -7.80
C GLY A 136 -12.93 -5.10 -6.78
N PRO A 137 -13.25 -5.13 -5.47
CA PRO A 137 -12.27 -5.14 -4.39
C PRO A 137 -11.41 -6.41 -4.33
N GLU A 138 -11.96 -7.58 -4.70
CA GLU A 138 -11.18 -8.82 -4.71
C GLU A 138 -10.12 -8.81 -5.81
N LYS A 139 -10.48 -8.31 -6.99
CA LYS A 139 -9.55 -8.17 -8.11
C LYS A 139 -8.54 -7.06 -7.87
N ALA A 140 -8.96 -5.94 -7.28
CA ALA A 140 -8.08 -4.88 -6.81
C ALA A 140 -7.01 -5.39 -5.84
N LEU A 141 -7.40 -6.22 -4.86
CA LEU A 141 -6.46 -6.83 -3.92
C LEU A 141 -5.44 -7.72 -4.63
N LYS A 142 -5.91 -8.60 -5.52
CA LYS A 142 -5.03 -9.48 -6.31
C LYS A 142 -4.05 -8.69 -7.17
N LEU A 143 -4.50 -7.63 -7.84
CA LEU A 143 -3.64 -6.76 -8.65
C LEU A 143 -2.61 -6.03 -7.76
N GLY A 144 -3.02 -5.50 -6.62
CA GLY A 144 -2.12 -4.81 -5.69
C GLY A 144 -1.00 -5.71 -5.18
N ILE A 145 -1.33 -6.96 -4.80
CA ILE A 145 -0.34 -7.97 -4.39
C ILE A 145 0.56 -8.34 -5.58
N TYR A 146 -0.03 -8.64 -6.74
CA TYR A 146 0.72 -9.01 -7.95
C TYR A 146 1.76 -7.95 -8.35
N LEU A 147 1.36 -6.68 -8.44
CA LEU A 147 2.26 -5.60 -8.84
C LEU A 147 3.33 -5.35 -7.78
N ASN A 148 3.00 -5.45 -6.49
CA ASN A 148 3.98 -5.33 -5.42
C ASN A 148 5.03 -6.44 -5.51
N ASP A 149 4.61 -7.69 -5.67
CA ASP A 149 5.50 -8.85 -5.66
C ASP A 149 6.32 -8.97 -6.95
N LYS A 150 5.76 -8.54 -8.09
CA LYS A 150 6.45 -8.58 -9.38
C LYS A 150 7.56 -7.54 -9.49
N TYR A 151 7.33 -6.34 -8.97
CA TYR A 151 8.22 -5.20 -9.26
C TYR A 151 8.98 -4.69 -8.04
N SER A 152 8.50 -4.91 -6.82
CA SER A 152 9.16 -4.39 -5.64
C SER A 152 10.31 -5.30 -5.23
N ILE A 153 11.51 -4.76 -5.07
CA ILE A 153 12.68 -5.48 -4.52
C ILE A 153 12.44 -5.94 -3.08
N ASP A 154 11.48 -5.30 -2.42
CA ASP A 154 10.99 -5.61 -1.09
C ASP A 154 9.59 -6.28 -1.10
N GLY A 155 9.19 -6.85 -2.23
CA GLY A 155 7.95 -7.61 -2.37
C GLY A 155 8.08 -9.06 -1.87
N THR A 156 7.01 -9.85 -2.01
CA THR A 156 6.95 -11.25 -1.51
C THR A 156 7.28 -11.37 -0.02
N ASP A 157 6.90 -10.34 0.74
CA ASP A 157 7.20 -10.16 2.15
C ASP A 157 5.90 -9.91 2.94
N PRO A 158 5.78 -10.35 4.21
CA PRO A 158 4.63 -10.06 5.06
C PRO A 158 4.21 -8.58 5.06
N ASN A 159 5.17 -7.64 5.04
CA ASN A 159 4.88 -6.20 4.96
C ASN A 159 4.22 -5.81 3.64
N GLY A 160 4.54 -6.49 2.53
CA GLY A 160 3.90 -6.29 1.24
C GLY A 160 2.41 -6.64 1.31
N TYR A 161 2.10 -7.86 1.76
CA TYR A 161 0.72 -8.33 1.94
C TYR A 161 -0.05 -7.41 2.89
N VAL A 162 0.53 -7.12 4.06
CA VAL A 162 -0.12 -6.31 5.10
C VAL A 162 -0.29 -4.87 4.67
N GLY A 163 0.65 -4.30 3.92
CA GLY A 163 0.54 -2.95 3.38
C GLY A 163 -0.59 -2.81 2.35
N VAL A 164 -0.75 -3.80 1.46
CA VAL A 164 -1.87 -3.83 0.50
C VAL A 164 -3.19 -4.07 1.24
N MET A 165 -3.22 -5.01 2.19
CA MET A 165 -4.40 -5.30 3.01
C MET A 165 -4.80 -4.12 3.89
N TRP A 166 -3.86 -3.35 4.44
CA TRP A 166 -4.16 -2.13 5.19
C TRP A 166 -4.80 -1.09 4.26
N SER A 167 -4.27 -0.98 3.04
CA SER A 167 -4.73 0.00 2.06
C SER A 167 -6.12 -0.30 1.51
N ILE A 168 -6.38 -1.56 1.16
CA ILE A 168 -7.60 -2.01 0.47
C ILE A 168 -8.64 -2.56 1.44
N CYS A 169 -8.21 -3.29 2.46
CA CYS A 169 -9.08 -4.03 3.39
C CYS A 169 -9.10 -3.43 4.81
N GLY A 170 -8.37 -2.33 5.06
CA GLY A 170 -8.42 -1.61 6.34
C GLY A 170 -7.92 -2.40 7.55
N ILE A 171 -7.08 -3.43 7.36
CA ILE A 171 -6.49 -4.13 8.51
C ILE A 171 -5.62 -3.18 9.31
N HIS A 172 -5.63 -3.29 10.64
CA HIS A 172 -4.89 -2.39 11.54
C HIS A 172 -5.23 -0.90 11.36
N ASP A 173 -6.38 -0.60 10.76
CA ASP A 173 -6.96 0.74 10.66
C ASP A 173 -8.38 0.73 11.27
N GLN A 174 -8.94 1.93 11.44
CA GLN A 174 -10.32 2.14 11.85
C GLN A 174 -11.23 2.41 10.64
N GLY A 175 -12.54 2.31 10.86
CA GLY A 175 -13.54 2.74 9.88
C GLY A 175 -13.61 4.27 9.77
N TRP A 176 -13.78 4.77 8.55
CA TRP A 176 -13.91 6.18 8.22
C TRP A 176 -15.31 6.50 7.69
N MET A 177 -15.56 7.78 7.38
CA MET A 177 -16.80 8.24 6.73
C MET A 177 -17.09 7.42 5.47
N GLU A 178 -18.30 6.88 5.38
CA GLU A 178 -18.72 6.00 4.29
C GLU A 178 -18.78 6.75 2.95
N ARG A 179 -18.27 6.13 1.89
CA ARG A 179 -18.19 6.70 0.54
C ARG A 179 -18.50 5.62 -0.52
N PRO A 180 -18.98 6.00 -1.70
CA PRO A 180 -19.07 5.08 -2.82
C PRO A 180 -17.72 4.39 -3.10
N VAL A 181 -17.78 3.12 -3.52
CA VAL A 181 -16.65 2.22 -3.81
C VAL A 181 -15.84 1.81 -2.57
N PHE A 182 -15.37 2.78 -1.77
CA PHE A 182 -14.54 2.51 -0.59
C PHE A 182 -15.33 2.01 0.62
N GLY A 183 -16.62 2.34 0.69
CA GLY A 183 -17.37 2.22 1.93
C GLY A 183 -16.65 3.01 3.04
N LYS A 184 -16.34 2.33 4.14
CA LYS A 184 -15.64 2.92 5.32
C LYS A 184 -14.11 2.79 5.26
N ILE A 185 -13.53 2.29 4.18
CA ILE A 185 -12.06 2.22 4.04
C ILE A 185 -11.48 3.64 3.94
N ARG A 186 -10.35 3.88 4.62
CA ARG A 186 -9.67 5.18 4.60
C ARG A 186 -9.41 5.64 3.17
N PHE A 187 -9.93 6.81 2.81
CA PHE A 187 -9.76 7.42 1.50
C PHE A 187 -8.50 8.30 1.42
N MET A 188 -7.83 8.30 0.26
CA MET A 188 -6.75 9.24 -0.06
C MET A 188 -6.98 9.81 -1.46
N ASN A 189 -6.75 11.13 -1.62
CA ASN A 189 -6.89 11.81 -2.90
C ASN A 189 -5.66 12.65 -3.25
N PHE A 190 -5.58 12.99 -4.53
CA PHE A 190 -4.52 13.80 -5.12
C PHE A 190 -4.34 15.16 -4.41
N THR A 191 -5.44 15.88 -4.15
CA THR A 191 -5.41 17.16 -3.43
C THR A 191 -4.87 17.02 -2.01
N GLY A 192 -5.17 15.91 -1.34
CA GLY A 192 -4.61 15.58 -0.04
C GLY A 192 -3.09 15.37 -0.08
N CYS A 193 -2.58 14.75 -1.15
CA CYS A 193 -1.15 14.56 -1.36
C CYS A 193 -0.42 15.87 -1.63
N LYS A 194 -1.01 16.77 -2.43
CA LYS A 194 -0.46 18.12 -2.72
C LYS A 194 -0.19 18.95 -1.47
N ARG A 195 -0.94 18.73 -0.38
CA ARG A 195 -0.74 19.43 0.90
C ARG A 195 0.39 18.85 1.75
N LYS A 196 0.93 17.69 1.39
CA LYS A 196 1.93 16.96 2.19
C LYS A 196 3.34 17.00 1.61
N PHE A 197 3.49 17.11 0.29
CA PHE A 197 4.79 17.20 -0.37
C PHE A 197 4.65 17.81 -1.78
N ASP A 198 5.78 18.13 -2.41
CA ASP A 198 5.81 18.63 -3.78
C ASP A 198 5.50 17.52 -4.81
N VAL A 199 4.20 17.37 -5.09
CA VAL A 199 3.67 16.44 -6.08
C VAL A 199 4.18 16.76 -7.49
N ALA A 200 4.38 18.03 -7.84
CA ALA A 200 4.81 18.41 -9.18
C ALA A 200 6.27 18.01 -9.42
N ALA A 201 7.15 18.21 -8.44
CA ALA A 201 8.52 17.74 -8.49
C ALA A 201 8.60 16.21 -8.59
N PHE A 202 7.77 15.49 -7.82
CA PHE A 202 7.71 14.03 -7.89
C PHE A 202 7.26 13.53 -9.28
N ILE A 203 6.17 14.09 -9.83
CA ILE A 203 5.69 13.75 -11.17
C ILE A 203 6.78 14.05 -12.21
N LYS A 204 7.42 15.21 -12.11
CA LYS A 204 8.50 15.60 -13.03
C LYS A 204 9.66 14.58 -13.00
N LYS A 205 10.06 14.13 -11.81
CA LYS A 205 11.13 13.13 -11.63
C LYS A 205 10.81 11.81 -12.33
N TYR A 206 9.54 11.38 -12.27
CA TYR A 206 9.07 10.15 -12.91
C TYR A 206 8.17 10.46 -14.11
N SER A 207 8.55 11.42 -14.97
CA SER A 207 7.82 11.70 -16.22
C SER A 207 8.08 10.59 -17.24
N PRO A 208 7.11 10.19 -18.08
CA PRO A 208 7.34 9.19 -19.12
C PRO A 208 8.52 9.60 -20.02
N PRO A 209 9.34 8.63 -20.50
CA PRO A 209 10.44 8.94 -21.40
C PRO A 209 9.90 9.62 -22.66
N ILE A 210 10.48 10.77 -23.01
CA ILE A 210 10.14 11.48 -24.24
C ILE A 210 10.55 10.58 -25.40
N ASN A 211 9.55 10.06 -26.12
CA ASN A 211 9.80 9.22 -27.28
C ASN A 211 10.34 10.12 -28.41
N LYS A 212 11.67 10.25 -28.53
CA LYS A 212 12.34 11.12 -29.50
C LYS A 212 12.18 10.64 -30.96
N HIS A 213 11.50 9.53 -31.20
CA HIS A 213 11.33 8.92 -32.53
C HIS A 213 9.96 9.16 -33.20
N LEU A 214 9.07 9.99 -32.63
CA LEU A 214 7.82 10.42 -33.27
C LEU A 214 7.90 11.87 -33.80
N LYS A 215 9.04 12.22 -34.42
CA LYS A 215 9.13 13.39 -35.31
C LYS A 215 9.34 12.89 -36.74
N ALA A 216 8.24 12.72 -37.45
CA ALA A 216 8.02 13.00 -38.88
C ALA A 216 6.64 12.46 -39.26
#